data_AF-A0A8H4FH04-F1
#
_entry.id   AF-A0A8H4FH04-F1
#
_cell.length_a   1.000
_cell.length_b   1.000
_cell.length_c   1.000
_cell.angle_alpha   90.00
_cell.angle_beta   90.00
_cell.angle_gamma   90.00
#
_symmetry.space_group_name_H-M   'P 1'
#
loop_
_entity.id
_entity.type
_entity.pdbx_description
1 polymer ?
#
loop_
_entity_poly.entity_id
_entity_poly.type
_entity_poly.pdbx_seq_one_letter_code
_entity_poly.pdbx_strand_id
1 'polypeptide(L)'
;MGSLITFVNFPVSTVQACVYACFLCEKEGIKFVLGDPQGKLEELIIEEKSGHKKVTGLQTRDGISHYGDLVIVAAGSCTASIIPEAHRTVEATAGTVMFIDIPKERKDLREKFPPDNYPVWSYRKGDGDQYYQGGGFSISKEGRLKFGFRGHKFTNFQDYPTEPNLRISTTRTKYTEIPIDTVPLYGLCSMKEVTAEVFPDLVEFGFTDSRLCWYTDSIDNDYVIDYVPGYSKSLFICAGGSDHAFKFLPILGKHVKNQLEGSLDEFTPFRKWRVAEEGHDNDGCSEGENGPREVSQVEMADRADFKLEPTRFA
;
A
#
# COMPACT_ATOMS: atom_id res chain seq x y z
N MET A 1 0.39 22.10 21.80
CA MET A 1 0.51 20.64 22.01
C MET A 1 1.84 20.18 21.43
N GLY A 2 2.61 19.40 22.18
CA GLY A 2 3.94 18.98 21.76
C GLY A 2 3.90 17.89 20.70
N SER A 3 4.81 17.98 19.72
CA SER A 3 5.10 16.89 18.78
C SER A 3 5.84 15.77 19.52
N LEU A 4 5.39 14.52 19.36
CA LEU A 4 6.11 13.35 19.87
C LEU A 4 6.90 12.73 18.72
N ILE A 5 8.24 12.78 18.81
CA ILE A 5 9.13 12.08 17.88
C ILE A 5 9.64 10.81 18.56
N THR A 6 9.44 9.67 17.91
CA THR A 6 9.98 8.37 18.36
C THR A 6 11.07 7.92 17.41
N PHE A 7 12.14 7.33 17.95
CA PHE A 7 13.28 6.82 17.20
C PHE A 7 13.38 5.29 17.32
N VAL A 8 13.61 4.61 16.21
CA VAL A 8 13.76 3.15 16.12
C VAL A 8 14.92 2.82 15.18
N ASN A 9 15.75 1.84 15.54
CA ASN A 9 16.78 1.30 14.66
C ASN A 9 16.27 0.02 13.96
N PHE A 10 16.89 -0.37 12.84
CA PHE A 10 16.57 -1.53 11.97
C PHE A 10 15.56 -1.31 10.81
N PRO A 11 15.83 -0.38 9.87
CA PRO A 11 15.08 -0.36 8.60
C PRO A 11 15.43 -1.59 7.75
N VAL A 12 14.41 -2.20 7.13
CA VAL A 12 14.57 -3.28 6.15
C VAL A 12 14.43 -2.71 4.74
N SER A 13 15.38 -3.04 3.85
CA SER A 13 15.24 -2.76 2.43
C SER A 13 14.14 -3.64 1.85
N THR A 14 12.98 -3.05 1.57
CA THR A 14 11.79 -3.81 1.16
C THR A 14 11.98 -4.50 -0.18
N VAL A 15 12.64 -3.83 -1.13
CA VAL A 15 12.94 -4.38 -2.46
C VAL A 15 13.88 -5.58 -2.35
N GLN A 16 14.98 -5.46 -1.59
CA GLN A 16 15.95 -6.55 -1.45
C GLN A 16 15.33 -7.76 -0.73
N ALA A 17 14.49 -7.53 0.27
CA ALA A 17 13.79 -8.61 0.97
C ALA A 17 12.83 -9.37 0.04
N CYS A 18 12.06 -8.67 -0.81
CA CYS A 18 11.20 -9.32 -1.81
C CYS A 18 12.00 -10.11 -2.85
N VAL A 19 13.09 -9.54 -3.38
CA VAL A 19 13.97 -10.23 -4.33
C VAL A 19 14.59 -11.48 -3.71
N TYR A 20 15.02 -11.39 -2.45
CA TYR A 20 15.58 -12.53 -1.74
C TYR A 20 14.52 -13.61 -1.47
N ALA A 21 13.29 -13.24 -1.09
CA ALA A 21 12.20 -14.19 -0.93
C ALA A 21 11.86 -14.90 -2.26
N CYS A 22 11.82 -14.15 -3.37
CA CYS A 22 11.64 -14.71 -4.72
C CYS A 22 12.71 -15.77 -5.03
N PHE A 23 13.98 -15.42 -4.82
CA PHE A 23 15.11 -16.34 -5.01
C PHE A 23 15.00 -17.63 -4.16
N LEU A 24 14.56 -17.51 -2.90
CA LEU A 24 14.33 -18.68 -2.04
C LEU A 24 13.21 -19.56 -2.59
N CYS A 25 12.10 -18.97 -3.05
CA CYS A 25 11.01 -19.72 -3.67
C CYS A 25 11.45 -20.44 -4.95
N GLU A 26 12.23 -19.78 -5.81
CA GLU A 26 12.76 -20.41 -7.04
C GLU A 26 13.64 -21.62 -6.75
N LYS A 27 14.45 -21.56 -5.68
CA LYS A 27 15.27 -22.70 -5.22
C LYS A 27 14.44 -23.90 -4.79
N GLU A 28 13.24 -23.66 -4.28
CA GLU A 28 12.27 -24.69 -3.92
C GLU A 28 11.41 -25.13 -5.13
N GLY A 29 11.71 -24.64 -6.33
CA GLY A 29 11.03 -25.02 -7.58
C GLY A 29 9.75 -24.27 -7.86
N ILE A 30 9.46 -23.18 -7.13
CA ILE A 30 8.32 -22.30 -7.44
C ILE A 30 8.57 -21.61 -8.78
N LYS A 31 7.56 -21.66 -9.66
CA LYS A 31 7.61 -21.02 -10.97
C LYS A 31 7.03 -19.62 -10.88
N PHE A 32 7.83 -18.62 -11.28
CA PHE A 32 7.39 -17.24 -11.41
C PHE A 32 7.11 -16.92 -12.87
N VAL A 33 5.90 -16.41 -13.15
CA VAL A 33 5.54 -15.81 -14.44
C VAL A 33 5.36 -14.32 -14.18
N LEU A 34 6.32 -13.51 -14.64
CA LEU A 34 6.42 -12.09 -14.33
C LEU A 34 6.46 -11.24 -15.60
N GLY A 35 6.09 -9.98 -15.46
CA GLY A 35 6.15 -8.99 -16.54
C GLY A 35 4.79 -8.70 -17.17
N ASP A 36 4.79 -7.75 -18.09
CA ASP A 36 3.63 -7.37 -18.90
C ASP A 36 3.96 -7.72 -20.36
N PRO A 37 3.22 -8.63 -21.02
CA PRO A 37 1.92 -9.18 -20.61
C PRO A 37 1.94 -10.49 -19.81
N GLN A 38 3.06 -11.21 -19.75
CA GLN A 38 3.07 -12.64 -19.37
C GLN A 38 2.60 -12.91 -17.93
N GLY A 39 2.95 -12.04 -16.98
CA GLY A 39 2.55 -12.17 -15.58
C GLY A 39 1.32 -11.33 -15.21
N LYS A 40 0.72 -10.63 -16.17
CA LYS A 40 -0.40 -9.73 -15.92
C LYS A 40 -1.70 -10.48 -16.09
N LEU A 41 -2.52 -10.50 -15.04
CA LEU A 41 -3.84 -11.12 -15.06
C LEU A 41 -4.75 -10.42 -16.07
N GLU A 42 -5.48 -11.23 -16.84
CA GLU A 42 -6.63 -10.79 -17.62
C GLU A 42 -7.93 -11.09 -16.86
N GLU A 43 -8.19 -12.36 -16.56
CA GLU A 43 -9.40 -12.78 -15.84
C GLU A 43 -9.21 -14.10 -15.07
N LEU A 44 -10.11 -14.36 -14.11
CA LEU A 44 -10.25 -15.66 -13.47
C LEU A 44 -11.07 -16.60 -14.36
N ILE A 45 -10.66 -17.86 -14.46
CA ILE A 45 -11.43 -18.88 -15.18
C ILE A 45 -12.44 -19.48 -14.20
N ILE A 46 -13.72 -19.18 -14.40
CA ILE A 46 -14.81 -19.58 -13.52
C ILE A 46 -15.74 -20.56 -14.24
N GLU A 47 -15.92 -21.74 -13.66
CA GLU A 47 -16.97 -22.68 -14.05
C GLU A 47 -18.18 -22.53 -13.13
N GLU A 48 -19.38 -22.46 -13.72
CA GLU A 48 -20.63 -22.49 -12.97
C GLU A 48 -21.44 -23.74 -13.34
N LYS A 49 -21.76 -24.57 -12.34
CA LYS A 49 -22.58 -25.78 -12.48
C LYS A 49 -23.62 -25.81 -11.38
N SER A 50 -24.89 -25.90 -11.77
CA SER A 50 -26.03 -25.99 -10.83
C SER A 50 -26.05 -24.87 -9.77
N GLY A 51 -25.67 -23.65 -10.14
CA GLY A 51 -25.61 -22.49 -9.23
C GLY A 51 -24.39 -22.46 -8.30
N HIS A 52 -23.43 -23.38 -8.46
CA HIS A 52 -22.16 -23.37 -7.74
C HIS A 52 -21.05 -22.87 -8.66
N LYS A 53 -20.38 -21.78 -8.25
CA LYS A 53 -19.20 -21.26 -8.92
C LYS A 53 -17.95 -21.98 -8.39
N LYS A 54 -17.00 -22.22 -9.29
CA LYS A 54 -15.67 -22.73 -8.99
C LYS A 54 -14.65 -22.02 -9.87
N VAL A 55 -13.61 -21.45 -9.26
CA VAL A 55 -12.44 -20.96 -9.98
C VAL A 55 -11.54 -22.16 -10.30
N THR A 56 -11.20 -22.34 -11.57
CA THR A 56 -10.36 -23.47 -12.03
C THR A 56 -8.99 -23.01 -12.53
N GLY A 57 -8.77 -21.71 -12.58
CA GLY A 57 -7.51 -21.11 -13.02
C GLY A 57 -7.63 -19.62 -13.27
N LEU A 58 -6.68 -19.10 -14.04
CA LEU A 58 -6.63 -17.72 -14.50
C LEU A 58 -6.08 -17.65 -15.92
N GLN A 59 -6.41 -16.59 -16.65
CA GLN A 59 -5.80 -16.26 -17.93
C GLN A 59 -4.94 -15.01 -17.78
N THR A 60 -3.75 -15.00 -18.38
CA THR A 60 -2.85 -13.85 -18.46
C THR A 60 -3.06 -13.07 -19.76
N ARG A 61 -2.59 -11.82 -19.82
CA ARG A 61 -2.80 -10.91 -20.95
C ARG A 61 -2.12 -11.33 -22.26
N ASP A 62 -1.23 -12.32 -22.21
CA ASP A 62 -0.68 -12.98 -23.39
C ASP A 62 -1.58 -14.11 -23.93
N GLY A 63 -2.76 -14.31 -23.33
CA GLY A 63 -3.76 -15.31 -23.70
C GLY A 63 -3.54 -16.68 -23.09
N ILE A 64 -2.49 -16.88 -22.27
CA ILE A 64 -2.17 -18.17 -21.67
C ILE A 64 -3.07 -18.46 -20.47
N SER A 65 -3.65 -19.66 -20.43
CA SER A 65 -4.43 -20.15 -19.29
C SER A 65 -3.57 -20.98 -18.33
N HIS A 66 -3.65 -20.66 -17.05
CA HIS A 66 -2.99 -21.35 -15.95
C HIS A 66 -4.04 -22.00 -15.05
N TYR A 67 -4.11 -23.33 -15.04
CA TYR A 67 -5.07 -24.09 -14.26
C TYR A 67 -4.50 -24.54 -12.91
N GLY A 68 -5.38 -24.64 -11.90
CA GLY A 68 -5.03 -25.13 -10.57
C GLY A 68 -6.26 -25.50 -9.75
N ASP A 69 -6.07 -26.33 -8.72
CA ASP A 69 -7.15 -26.73 -7.81
C ASP A 69 -7.63 -25.57 -6.91
N LEU A 70 -6.76 -24.59 -6.69
CA LEU A 70 -6.98 -23.42 -5.86
C LEU A 70 -6.29 -22.21 -6.49
N VAL A 71 -7.01 -21.08 -6.54
CA VAL A 71 -6.44 -19.77 -6.89
C VAL A 71 -6.34 -18.91 -5.65
N ILE A 72 -5.16 -18.36 -5.38
CA ILE A 72 -4.89 -17.45 -4.27
C ILE A 72 -4.66 -16.04 -4.82
N VAL A 73 -5.48 -15.07 -4.41
CA VAL A 73 -5.33 -13.66 -4.77
C VAL A 73 -4.64 -12.93 -3.63
N ALA A 74 -3.36 -12.60 -3.84
CA ALA A 74 -2.52 -11.81 -2.94
C ALA A 74 -2.04 -10.52 -3.64
N ALA A 75 -2.95 -9.82 -4.32
CA ALA A 75 -2.64 -8.77 -5.30
C ALA A 75 -2.61 -7.35 -4.72
N GLY A 76 -2.45 -7.21 -3.39
CA GLY A 76 -2.44 -5.92 -2.71
C GLY A 76 -3.64 -5.06 -3.13
N SER A 77 -3.37 -3.80 -3.48
CA SER A 77 -4.40 -2.79 -3.79
C SER A 77 -5.19 -3.07 -5.07
N CYS A 78 -4.82 -4.10 -5.83
CA CYS A 78 -5.60 -4.58 -6.98
C CYS A 78 -6.59 -5.70 -6.61
N THR A 79 -6.62 -6.17 -5.34
CA THR A 79 -7.43 -7.32 -4.94
C THR A 79 -8.91 -7.15 -5.27
N ALA A 80 -9.49 -6.00 -4.93
CA ALA A 80 -10.90 -5.73 -5.23
C ALA A 80 -11.17 -5.65 -6.74
N SER A 81 -10.18 -5.31 -7.58
CA SER A 81 -10.31 -5.33 -9.05
C SER A 81 -10.25 -6.74 -9.65
N ILE A 82 -9.87 -7.74 -8.86
CA ILE A 82 -9.81 -9.15 -9.26
C ILE A 82 -10.99 -9.93 -8.69
N ILE A 83 -11.37 -9.64 -7.45
CA ILE A 83 -12.46 -10.27 -6.71
C ILE A 83 -13.51 -9.18 -6.45
N PRO A 84 -14.56 -9.06 -7.26
CA PRO A 84 -15.54 -8.00 -7.10
C PRO A 84 -16.19 -8.00 -5.72
N GLU A 85 -16.49 -9.16 -5.15
CA GLU A 85 -17.11 -9.28 -3.82
C GLU A 85 -16.24 -8.71 -2.69
N ALA A 86 -14.92 -8.59 -2.91
CA ALA A 86 -13.99 -8.07 -1.92
C ALA A 86 -14.10 -6.54 -1.73
N HIS A 87 -14.82 -5.81 -2.60
CA HIS A 87 -15.05 -4.36 -2.43
C HIS A 87 -15.75 -4.01 -1.11
N ARG A 88 -16.48 -4.96 -0.52
CA ARG A 88 -17.14 -4.79 0.79
C ARG A 88 -16.22 -5.10 1.97
N THR A 89 -15.02 -5.61 1.71
CA THR A 89 -14.12 -6.16 2.73
C THR A 89 -12.82 -5.38 2.77
N VAL A 90 -12.34 -4.93 1.61
CA VAL A 90 -11.11 -4.16 1.45
C VAL A 90 -11.27 -3.06 0.43
N GLU A 91 -10.51 -1.98 0.62
CA GLU A 91 -10.46 -0.82 -0.27
C GLU A 91 -9.02 -0.50 -0.68
N ALA A 92 -8.83 -0.16 -1.95
CA ALA A 92 -7.56 0.39 -2.42
C ALA A 92 -7.43 1.83 -1.94
N THR A 93 -6.40 2.13 -1.17
CA THR A 93 -6.16 3.47 -0.65
C THR A 93 -4.71 3.87 -0.89
N ALA A 94 -4.43 5.17 -1.02
CA ALA A 94 -3.09 5.69 -1.26
C ALA A 94 -2.61 6.57 -0.10
N GLY A 95 -1.35 6.41 0.28
CA GLY A 95 -0.62 7.34 1.14
C GLY A 95 0.50 8.06 0.39
N THR A 96 1.07 9.06 1.05
CA THR A 96 2.04 9.97 0.45
C THR A 96 3.47 9.63 0.85
N VAL A 97 4.36 9.53 -0.13
CA VAL A 97 5.80 9.37 0.08
C VAL A 97 6.55 10.46 -0.68
N MET A 98 7.53 11.08 -0.02
CA MET A 98 8.36 12.14 -0.59
C MET A 98 9.84 11.84 -0.38
N PHE A 99 10.68 12.42 -1.23
CA PHE A 99 12.10 12.15 -1.25
C PHE A 99 12.92 13.42 -1.38
N ILE A 100 14.09 13.43 -0.73
CA ILE A 100 15.11 14.47 -0.90
C ILE A 100 16.39 13.76 -1.35
N ASP A 101 16.88 14.12 -2.53
CA ASP A 101 18.15 13.61 -3.07
C ASP A 101 19.29 14.55 -2.69
N ILE A 102 20.21 14.06 -1.87
CA ILE A 102 21.39 14.80 -1.43
C ILE A 102 22.51 14.65 -2.47
N PRO A 103 23.05 15.73 -3.05
CA PRO A 103 24.17 15.67 -3.98
C PRO A 103 25.41 14.98 -3.40
N LYS A 104 26.31 14.46 -4.24
CA LYS A 104 27.53 13.75 -3.79
C LYS A 104 28.53 14.68 -3.11
N GLU A 105 28.45 15.96 -3.43
CA GLU A 105 29.32 17.04 -2.99
C GLU A 105 29.02 17.43 -1.53
N ARG A 106 27.79 17.22 -1.06
CA ARG A 106 27.35 17.46 0.33
C ARG A 106 27.71 16.29 1.25
N LYS A 107 29.02 16.11 1.43
CA LYS A 107 29.60 15.05 2.26
C LYS A 107 29.16 15.16 3.72
N ASP A 108 29.05 16.39 4.23
CA ASP A 108 28.54 16.70 5.56
C ASP A 108 27.18 16.05 5.85
N LEU A 109 26.24 16.14 4.90
CA LEU A 109 24.91 15.54 5.05
C LEU A 109 24.92 14.04 4.79
N ARG A 110 25.72 13.58 3.81
CA ARG A 110 25.85 12.14 3.50
C ARG A 110 26.52 11.35 4.63
N GLU A 111 27.32 12.00 5.47
CA GLU A 111 27.91 11.42 6.69
C GLU A 111 26.98 11.55 7.91
N LYS A 112 26.07 12.54 7.91
CA LYS A 112 25.10 12.78 8.99
C LYS A 112 23.93 11.80 9.00
N PHE A 113 23.35 11.50 7.83
CA PHE A 113 22.12 10.70 7.68
C PHE A 113 22.24 9.16 7.49
N PRO A 114 23.42 8.49 7.50
CA PRO A 114 23.50 7.02 7.48
C PRO A 114 22.89 6.36 8.72
N PRO A 115 22.50 5.06 8.65
CA PRO A 115 21.87 4.33 9.76
C PRO A 115 22.65 4.35 11.09
N ASP A 116 23.99 4.42 11.02
CA ASP A 116 24.86 4.44 12.22
C ASP A 116 24.75 5.77 12.99
N ASN A 117 24.37 6.85 12.31
CA ASN A 117 24.28 8.20 12.87
C ASN A 117 22.85 8.76 12.88
N TYR A 118 21.92 8.10 12.19
CA TYR A 118 20.56 8.57 11.98
C TYR A 118 19.54 7.43 12.09
N PRO A 119 18.72 7.42 13.16
CA PRO A 119 17.68 6.43 13.34
C PRO A 119 16.51 6.63 12.37
N VAL A 120 15.69 5.59 12.20
CA VAL A 120 14.33 5.77 11.68
C VAL A 120 13.57 6.58 12.72
N TRP A 121 12.78 7.54 12.28
CA TRP A 121 11.98 8.37 13.17
C TRP A 121 10.55 8.44 12.68
N SER A 122 9.64 8.64 13.62
CA SER A 122 8.24 8.93 13.35
C SER A 122 7.78 10.09 14.20
N TYR A 123 6.82 10.86 13.70
CA TYR A 123 6.22 11.96 14.43
C TYR A 123 4.68 11.85 14.38
N ARG A 124 4.02 12.50 15.34
CA ARG A 124 2.56 12.70 15.38
C ARG A 124 2.29 14.17 15.71
N LYS A 125 1.31 14.77 15.02
CA LYS A 125 0.92 16.18 15.20
C LYS A 125 -0.59 16.33 14.97
N GLY A 126 -1.21 17.25 15.71
CA GLY A 126 -2.65 17.51 15.66
C GLY A 126 -3.50 16.52 16.45
N ASP A 127 -4.81 16.78 16.46
CA ASP A 127 -5.85 15.99 17.13
C ASP A 127 -7.09 15.94 16.21
N GLY A 128 -7.93 14.90 16.35
CA GLY A 128 -9.15 14.74 15.55
C GLY A 128 -8.88 14.79 14.04
N ASP A 129 -9.66 15.57 13.31
CA ASP A 129 -9.54 15.74 11.85
C ASP A 129 -8.25 16.43 11.39
N GLN A 130 -7.50 17.04 12.32
CA GLN A 130 -6.20 17.66 12.04
C GLN A 130 -5.03 16.73 12.41
N TYR A 131 -5.33 15.50 12.85
CA TYR A 131 -4.30 14.52 13.18
C TYR A 131 -3.59 14.02 11.93
N TYR A 132 -2.26 14.07 11.97
CA TYR A 132 -1.43 13.37 11.01
C TYR A 132 -0.17 12.83 11.68
N GLN A 133 0.38 11.79 11.08
CA GLN A 133 1.65 11.22 11.46
C GLN A 133 2.53 11.02 10.24
N GLY A 134 3.80 10.73 10.48
CA GLY A 134 4.72 10.43 9.41
C GLY A 134 6.05 10.00 9.97
N GLY A 135 7.07 10.01 9.13
CA GLY A 135 8.40 9.63 9.55
C GLY A 135 9.39 9.65 8.41
N GLY A 136 10.64 9.36 8.74
CA GLY A 136 11.73 9.31 7.78
C GLY A 136 12.67 8.14 8.05
N PHE A 137 13.36 7.77 6.99
CA PHE A 137 14.36 6.70 7.00
C PHE A 137 15.75 7.30 6.81
N SER A 138 16.77 6.55 7.24
CA SER A 138 18.17 6.84 6.93
C SER A 138 18.41 6.97 5.42
N ILE A 139 19.41 7.75 5.05
CA ILE A 139 19.78 7.99 3.65
C ILE A 139 20.19 6.69 2.94
N SER A 140 19.78 6.54 1.68
CA SER A 140 20.25 5.44 0.83
C SER A 140 21.71 5.64 0.39
N LYS A 141 22.34 4.59 -0.15
CA LYS A 141 23.70 4.68 -0.72
C LYS A 141 23.80 5.71 -1.85
N GLU A 142 22.72 5.88 -2.60
CA GLU A 142 22.59 6.82 -3.71
C GLU A 142 22.42 8.26 -3.21
N GLY A 143 22.15 8.47 -1.92
CA GLY A 143 21.95 9.78 -1.30
C GLY A 143 20.49 10.18 -1.17
N ARG A 144 19.54 9.24 -1.28
CA ARG A 144 18.11 9.54 -1.19
C ARG A 144 17.60 9.39 0.23
N LEU A 145 17.04 10.46 0.79
CA LEU A 145 16.21 10.43 1.99
C LEU A 145 14.76 10.15 1.59
N LYS A 146 14.06 9.36 2.40
CA LYS A 146 12.65 8.99 2.20
C LYS A 146 11.83 9.43 3.40
N PHE A 147 10.72 10.09 3.11
CA PHE A 147 9.75 10.57 4.10
C PHE A 147 8.37 9.98 3.79
N GLY A 148 7.76 9.37 4.79
CA GLY A 148 6.38 8.90 4.72
C GLY A 148 5.45 9.88 5.43
N PHE A 149 4.32 10.17 4.82
CA PHE A 149 3.24 10.96 5.40
C PHE A 149 1.97 10.12 5.48
N ARG A 150 1.32 10.17 6.64
CA ARG A 150 0.04 9.51 6.92
C ARG A 150 -0.90 10.51 7.59
N GLY A 151 -1.69 11.17 6.75
CA GLY A 151 -2.93 11.85 7.11
C GLY A 151 -4.11 11.08 6.51
N HIS A 152 -5.05 11.80 5.88
CA HIS A 152 -6.11 11.18 5.08
C HIS A 152 -5.51 10.37 3.93
N LYS A 153 -5.88 9.09 3.85
CA LYS A 153 -5.57 8.25 2.69
C LYS A 153 -6.51 8.63 1.55
N PHE A 154 -6.14 8.29 0.31
CA PHE A 154 -6.91 8.68 -0.87
C PHE A 154 -7.44 7.48 -1.65
N THR A 155 -8.62 7.61 -2.23
CA THR A 155 -9.25 6.63 -3.12
C THR A 155 -9.23 7.11 -4.57
N ASN A 156 -9.51 6.22 -5.51
CA ASN A 156 -9.67 6.52 -6.93
C ASN A 156 -10.77 5.65 -7.51
N PHE A 157 -12.02 6.03 -7.28
CA PHE A 157 -13.19 5.26 -7.70
C PHE A 157 -13.33 5.21 -9.23
N GLN A 158 -13.42 4.02 -9.78
CA GLN A 158 -13.61 3.74 -11.21
C GLN A 158 -14.69 2.68 -11.40
N ASP A 159 -15.30 2.64 -12.59
CA ASP A 159 -16.24 1.59 -12.95
C ASP A 159 -15.57 0.22 -12.95
N TYR A 160 -16.23 -0.77 -12.38
CA TYR A 160 -15.77 -2.14 -12.42
C TYR A 160 -15.95 -2.70 -13.85
N PRO A 161 -14.90 -3.26 -14.48
CA PRO A 161 -14.98 -3.65 -15.89
C PRO A 161 -16.06 -4.68 -16.24
N THR A 162 -16.32 -5.64 -15.36
CA THR A 162 -17.25 -6.76 -15.58
C THR A 162 -18.49 -6.76 -14.70
N GLU A 163 -18.66 -5.79 -13.80
CA GLU A 163 -19.76 -5.73 -12.83
C GLU A 163 -20.53 -4.42 -13.02
N PRO A 164 -21.61 -4.42 -13.82
CA PRO A 164 -22.38 -3.21 -14.08
C PRO A 164 -22.90 -2.60 -12.79
N ASN A 165 -22.78 -1.28 -12.66
CA ASN A 165 -23.17 -0.48 -11.48
C ASN A 165 -22.31 -0.68 -10.23
N LEU A 166 -21.19 -1.41 -10.33
CA LEU A 166 -20.20 -1.44 -9.27
C LEU A 166 -19.08 -0.44 -9.60
N ARG A 167 -18.81 0.48 -8.67
CA ARG A 167 -17.61 1.32 -8.68
C ARG A 167 -16.74 0.97 -7.50
N ILE A 168 -15.43 0.89 -7.73
CA ILE A 168 -14.45 0.56 -6.69
C ILE A 168 -13.26 1.51 -6.78
N SER A 169 -12.61 1.76 -5.64
CA SER A 169 -11.30 2.40 -5.65
C SER A 169 -10.27 1.49 -6.34
N THR A 170 -9.56 2.02 -7.33
CA THR A 170 -8.56 1.29 -8.13
C THR A 170 -7.18 1.92 -8.03
N THR A 171 -6.16 1.08 -8.10
CA THR A 171 -4.76 1.50 -7.98
C THR A 171 -4.33 2.38 -9.15
N ARG A 172 -3.82 3.59 -8.86
CA ARG A 172 -3.28 4.52 -9.87
C ARG A 172 -1.90 5.03 -9.46
N THR A 173 -0.85 4.55 -10.12
CA THR A 173 0.55 4.87 -9.77
C THR A 173 1.19 5.73 -10.85
N LYS A 174 2.45 6.14 -10.67
CA LYS A 174 3.19 6.80 -11.75
C LYS A 174 3.53 5.89 -12.95
N TYR A 175 3.25 4.58 -12.84
CA TYR A 175 3.51 3.59 -13.89
C TYR A 175 2.22 3.04 -14.52
N THR A 176 1.04 3.51 -14.09
CA THR A 176 -0.22 3.16 -14.75
C THR A 176 -0.42 4.01 -16.00
N GLU A 177 -1.29 3.56 -16.92
CA GLU A 177 -1.57 4.21 -18.20
C GLU A 177 -1.98 5.69 -18.04
N ILE A 178 -2.83 5.97 -17.05
CA ILE A 178 -3.16 7.33 -16.62
C ILE A 178 -2.41 7.56 -15.29
N PRO A 179 -1.20 8.14 -15.31
CA PRO A 179 -0.38 8.19 -14.10
C PRO A 179 -0.84 9.26 -13.10
N ILE A 180 -0.43 9.09 -11.84
CA ILE A 180 -0.29 10.17 -10.86
C ILE A 180 1.18 10.18 -10.43
N ASP A 181 1.89 11.26 -10.75
CA ASP A 181 3.32 11.45 -10.48
C ASP A 181 3.61 12.53 -9.43
N THR A 182 2.57 12.96 -8.72
CA THR A 182 2.60 13.94 -7.62
C THR A 182 1.81 13.44 -6.42
N VAL A 183 1.66 14.27 -5.40
CA VAL A 183 0.98 13.96 -4.13
C VAL A 183 0.04 15.10 -3.75
N PRO A 184 -0.95 14.85 -2.89
CA PRO A 184 -1.85 15.89 -2.39
C PRO A 184 -1.13 17.04 -1.71
N LEU A 185 -1.55 18.26 -2.03
CA LEU A 185 -0.89 19.49 -1.63
C LEU A 185 -0.81 19.62 -0.10
N TYR A 186 -1.88 19.29 0.63
CA TYR A 186 -1.89 19.40 2.09
C TYR A 186 -0.84 18.48 2.76
N GLY A 187 -0.64 17.27 2.21
CA GLY A 187 0.32 16.30 2.73
C GLY A 187 1.75 16.75 2.48
N LEU A 188 1.99 17.35 1.30
CA LEU A 188 3.25 18.02 0.98
C LEU A 188 3.51 19.20 1.93
N CYS A 189 2.56 20.11 2.10
CA CYS A 189 2.67 21.27 2.99
C CYS A 189 2.97 20.87 4.44
N SER A 190 2.21 19.91 4.98
CA SER A 190 2.43 19.38 6.33
C SER A 190 3.85 18.83 6.52
N MET A 191 4.37 18.10 5.53
CA MET A 191 5.73 17.57 5.59
C MET A 191 6.81 18.61 5.37
N LYS A 192 6.54 19.67 4.60
CA LYS A 192 7.46 20.81 4.48
C LYS A 192 7.65 21.50 5.83
N GLU A 193 6.58 21.72 6.58
CA GLU A 193 6.66 22.29 7.94
C GLU A 193 7.55 21.44 8.86
N VAL A 194 7.28 20.13 8.94
CA VAL A 194 8.05 19.20 9.79
C VAL A 194 9.51 19.15 9.35
N THR A 195 9.76 19.15 8.04
CA THR A 195 11.13 19.10 7.52
C THR A 195 11.88 20.41 7.79
N ALA A 196 11.24 21.57 7.62
CA ALA A 196 11.86 22.86 7.92
C ALA A 196 12.15 23.05 9.41
N GLU A 197 11.29 22.53 10.28
CA GLU A 197 11.46 22.59 11.74
C GLU A 197 12.55 21.63 12.24
N VAL A 198 12.52 20.37 11.80
CA VAL A 198 13.37 19.31 12.36
C VAL A 198 14.68 19.15 11.60
N PHE A 199 14.70 19.46 10.30
CA PHE A 199 15.84 19.26 9.41
C PHE A 199 16.13 20.51 8.56
N PRO A 200 16.50 21.64 9.19
CA PRO A 200 16.75 22.90 8.48
C PRO A 200 17.82 22.78 7.39
N ASP A 201 18.82 21.91 7.58
CA ASP A 201 19.86 21.65 6.57
C ASP A 201 19.34 21.01 5.27
N LEU A 202 18.09 20.52 5.27
CA LEU A 202 17.44 19.92 4.10
C LEU A 202 16.58 20.91 3.31
N VAL A 203 16.30 22.09 3.87
CA VAL A 203 15.41 23.10 3.26
C VAL A 203 15.92 23.54 1.89
N GLU A 204 17.23 23.71 1.73
CA GLU A 204 17.83 24.20 0.48
C GLU A 204 17.58 23.27 -0.73
N PHE A 205 17.30 21.98 -0.51
CA PHE A 205 17.11 21.01 -1.60
C PHE A 205 15.66 20.94 -2.08
N GLY A 206 14.70 21.26 -1.22
CA GLY A 206 13.31 20.93 -1.49
C GLY A 206 13.04 19.41 -1.49
N PHE A 207 11.77 19.02 -1.68
CA PHE A 207 11.46 17.66 -2.10
C PHE A 207 11.82 17.52 -3.59
N THR A 208 12.48 16.42 -3.93
CA THR A 208 13.03 16.16 -5.28
C THR A 208 12.21 15.15 -6.08
N ASP A 209 11.48 14.27 -5.39
CA ASP A 209 10.59 13.26 -5.97
C ASP A 209 9.45 12.97 -4.98
N SER A 210 8.35 12.44 -5.47
CA SER A 210 7.24 11.98 -4.65
C SER A 210 6.46 10.88 -5.35
N ARG A 211 5.73 10.07 -4.58
CA ARG A 211 4.87 9.00 -5.08
C ARG A 211 3.69 8.77 -4.16
N LEU A 212 2.57 8.40 -4.76
CA LEU A 212 1.49 7.70 -4.06
C LEU A 212 1.88 6.23 -3.86
N CYS A 213 1.85 5.77 -2.61
CA CYS A 213 2.02 4.37 -2.24
C CYS A 213 0.64 3.78 -1.95
N TRP A 214 0.25 2.74 -2.70
CA TRP A 214 -1.06 2.12 -2.56
C TRP A 214 -1.05 0.98 -1.55
N TYR A 215 -2.12 0.91 -0.78
CA TYR A 215 -2.41 -0.05 0.27
C TYR A 215 -3.74 -0.75 -0.01
N THR A 216 -4.05 -1.71 0.84
CA THR A 216 -5.32 -2.43 0.85
C THR A 216 -5.81 -2.37 2.27
N ASP A 217 -6.59 -1.35 2.56
CA ASP A 217 -7.19 -1.21 3.87
C ASP A 217 -8.36 -2.19 3.97
N SER A 218 -8.47 -2.86 5.11
CA SER A 218 -9.66 -3.60 5.48
C SER A 218 -10.55 -2.75 6.38
N ILE A 219 -11.81 -3.12 6.49
CA ILE A 219 -12.83 -2.40 7.27
C ILE A 219 -12.48 -2.20 8.76
N ASP A 220 -11.49 -2.91 9.29
CA ASP A 220 -11.09 -2.89 10.70
C ASP A 220 -9.56 -2.97 10.89
N ASN A 221 -8.77 -2.71 9.84
CA ASN A 221 -7.31 -2.80 9.81
C ASN A 221 -6.68 -4.20 10.04
N ASP A 222 -7.48 -5.26 10.18
CA ASP A 222 -6.98 -6.65 10.28
C ASP A 222 -6.83 -7.32 8.91
N TYR A 223 -5.96 -8.33 8.81
CA TYR A 223 -5.79 -9.07 7.55
C TYR A 223 -7.06 -9.82 7.13
N VAL A 224 -7.18 -10.09 5.83
CA VAL A 224 -8.24 -10.93 5.26
C VAL A 224 -7.58 -12.10 4.56
N ILE A 225 -7.55 -13.24 5.24
CA ILE A 225 -6.88 -14.47 4.84
C ILE A 225 -7.90 -15.59 4.98
N ASP A 226 -8.67 -15.84 3.93
CA ASP A 226 -9.75 -16.85 3.97
C ASP A 226 -10.20 -17.27 2.56
N TYR A 227 -11.08 -18.27 2.50
CA TYR A 227 -11.79 -18.61 1.27
C TYR A 227 -12.85 -17.55 0.96
N VAL A 228 -12.95 -17.16 -0.31
CA VAL A 228 -13.99 -16.24 -0.79
C VAL A 228 -15.34 -17.00 -0.83
N PRO A 229 -16.39 -16.50 -0.16
CA PRO A 229 -17.71 -17.14 -0.19
C PRO A 229 -18.26 -17.27 -1.62
N GLY A 230 -19.00 -18.35 -1.88
CA GLY A 230 -19.65 -18.59 -3.18
C GLY A 230 -18.81 -19.35 -4.22
N TYR A 231 -17.52 -19.59 -3.96
CA TYR A 231 -16.58 -20.21 -4.91
C TYR A 231 -16.19 -21.66 -4.57
N SER A 232 -17.04 -22.42 -3.89
CA SER A 232 -16.81 -23.86 -3.60
C SER A 232 -15.41 -24.19 -3.04
N LYS A 233 -14.84 -23.29 -2.22
CA LYS A 233 -13.46 -23.36 -1.67
C LYS A 233 -12.35 -23.46 -2.74
N SER A 234 -12.52 -22.81 -3.88
CA SER A 234 -11.53 -22.76 -4.97
C SER A 234 -10.88 -21.39 -5.18
N LEU A 235 -11.36 -20.37 -4.46
CA LEU A 235 -10.80 -19.02 -4.46
C LEU A 235 -10.45 -18.61 -3.04
N PHE A 236 -9.23 -18.14 -2.84
CA PHE A 236 -8.70 -17.72 -1.55
C PHE A 236 -8.14 -16.31 -1.65
N ILE A 237 -8.40 -15.48 -0.65
CA ILE A 237 -7.94 -14.08 -0.58
C ILE A 237 -6.84 -13.94 0.47
N CYS A 238 -5.83 -13.12 0.17
CA CYS A 238 -4.78 -12.68 1.09
C CYS A 238 -4.60 -11.15 0.94
N ALA A 239 -5.37 -10.39 1.71
CA ALA A 239 -5.48 -8.94 1.59
C ALA A 239 -5.60 -8.24 2.96
N GLY A 240 -5.99 -6.96 2.97
CA GLY A 240 -6.18 -6.18 4.21
C GLY A 240 -4.86 -5.83 4.89
N GLY A 241 -3.80 -5.58 4.11
CA GLY A 241 -2.47 -5.29 4.66
C GLY A 241 -2.39 -3.97 5.44
N SER A 242 -3.36 -3.07 5.23
CA SER A 242 -3.67 -1.89 6.04
C SER A 242 -2.44 -1.11 6.50
N ASP A 243 -1.50 -0.87 5.58
CA ASP A 243 -0.19 -0.21 5.78
C ASP A 243 0.84 -0.83 6.73
N HIS A 244 0.57 -2.00 7.31
CA HIS A 244 1.46 -2.61 8.32
C HIS A 244 1.99 -4.01 7.98
N ALA A 245 1.52 -4.63 6.90
CA ALA A 245 1.83 -6.02 6.55
C ALA A 245 3.32 -6.32 6.28
N PHE A 246 4.09 -5.38 5.73
CA PHE A 246 5.44 -5.68 5.22
C PHE A 246 6.40 -6.22 6.29
N LYS A 247 6.29 -5.74 7.53
CA LYS A 247 7.14 -6.20 8.65
C LYS A 247 6.98 -7.70 8.95
N PHE A 248 5.87 -8.29 8.52
CA PHE A 248 5.54 -9.69 8.73
C PHE A 248 5.84 -10.59 7.52
N LEU A 249 6.50 -10.07 6.46
CA LEU A 249 6.94 -10.83 5.29
C LEU A 249 7.54 -12.21 5.65
N PRO A 250 8.41 -12.37 6.68
CA PRO A 250 9.01 -13.67 6.98
C PRO A 250 8.05 -14.72 7.57
N ILE A 251 6.88 -14.30 8.10
CA ILE A 251 5.99 -15.18 8.86
C ILE A 251 4.56 -15.27 8.31
N LEU A 252 4.09 -14.31 7.51
CA LEU A 252 2.72 -14.31 7.00
C LEU A 252 2.37 -15.59 6.22
N GLY A 253 3.30 -16.10 5.41
CA GLY A 253 3.08 -17.33 4.63
C GLY A 253 2.76 -18.56 5.50
N LYS A 254 3.30 -18.65 6.71
CA LYS A 254 2.97 -19.71 7.67
C LYS A 254 1.49 -19.65 8.08
N HIS A 255 0.98 -18.45 8.33
CA HIS A 255 -0.42 -18.27 8.72
C HIS A 255 -1.39 -18.49 7.56
N VAL A 256 -0.99 -18.11 6.34
CA VAL A 256 -1.77 -18.44 5.13
C VAL A 256 -1.87 -19.97 4.98
N LYS A 257 -0.74 -20.68 5.09
CA LYS A 257 -0.71 -22.15 5.07
C LYS A 257 -1.61 -22.76 6.15
N ASN A 258 -1.54 -22.26 7.38
CA ASN A 258 -2.38 -22.72 8.48
C ASN A 258 -3.87 -22.62 8.15
N GLN A 259 -4.32 -21.47 7.60
CA GLN A 259 -5.71 -21.28 7.19
C GLN A 259 -6.11 -22.24 6.06
N LEU A 260 -5.24 -22.45 5.07
CA LEU A 260 -5.48 -23.37 3.95
C LEU A 260 -5.64 -24.82 4.42
N GLU A 261 -4.81 -25.25 5.38
CA GLU A 261 -4.81 -26.60 5.94
C GLU A 261 -5.84 -26.80 7.08
N GLY A 262 -6.55 -25.75 7.49
CA GLY A 262 -7.47 -25.80 8.65
C GLY A 262 -6.77 -25.95 9.99
N SER A 263 -5.47 -25.64 10.07
CA SER A 263 -4.68 -25.65 11.29
C SER A 263 -4.87 -24.33 12.05
N LEU A 264 -5.94 -24.26 12.84
CA LEU A 264 -6.32 -23.04 13.56
C LEU A 264 -5.22 -22.56 14.51
N ASP A 265 -4.98 -21.25 14.51
CA ASP A 265 -4.15 -20.53 15.48
C ASP A 265 -4.95 -19.41 16.16
N GLU A 266 -4.34 -18.74 17.14
CA GLU A 266 -4.98 -17.65 17.90
C GLU A 266 -5.42 -16.47 17.03
N PHE A 267 -4.84 -16.31 15.84
CA PHE A 267 -5.14 -15.22 14.92
C PHE A 267 -6.24 -15.56 13.92
N THR A 268 -6.56 -16.84 13.76
CA THR A 268 -7.52 -17.33 12.77
C THR A 268 -8.88 -16.63 12.86
N PRO A 269 -9.47 -16.38 14.05
CA PRO A 269 -10.77 -15.67 14.14
C PRO A 269 -10.77 -14.27 13.53
N PHE A 270 -9.66 -13.54 13.63
CA PHE A 270 -9.53 -12.14 13.20
C PHE A 270 -9.27 -11.99 11.70
N ARG A 271 -8.90 -13.08 11.02
CA ARG A 271 -8.46 -13.05 9.62
C ARG A 271 -9.52 -13.53 8.64
N LYS A 272 -10.68 -13.95 9.14
CA LYS A 272 -11.78 -14.48 8.35
C LYS A 272 -12.35 -13.44 7.40
N TRP A 273 -13.00 -13.94 6.35
CA TRP A 273 -13.84 -13.12 5.49
C TRP A 273 -14.92 -12.40 6.32
N ARG A 274 -15.06 -11.10 6.08
CA ARG A 274 -16.02 -10.20 6.73
C ARG A 274 -16.30 -9.03 5.81
N VAL A 275 -17.42 -8.36 5.98
CA VAL A 275 -17.85 -7.26 5.11
C VAL A 275 -18.27 -6.07 5.96
N ALA A 276 -18.18 -4.88 5.38
CA ALA A 276 -18.68 -3.64 5.96
C ALA A 276 -20.14 -3.80 6.36
N GLU A 277 -20.42 -3.35 7.58
CA GLU A 277 -21.75 -3.30 8.18
C GLU A 277 -22.25 -1.85 8.17
N GLU A 278 -23.49 -1.63 7.75
CA GLU A 278 -24.08 -0.30 7.70
C GLU A 278 -24.22 0.29 9.11
N GLY A 279 -23.81 1.54 9.29
CA GLY A 279 -23.86 2.22 10.59
C GLY A 279 -22.71 1.89 11.55
N HIS A 280 -21.76 1.04 11.14
CA HIS A 280 -20.53 0.77 11.89
C HIS A 280 -19.35 1.59 11.35
N ASP A 281 -18.34 1.80 12.19
CA ASP A 281 -17.06 2.36 11.76
C ASP A 281 -16.30 1.30 10.97
N ASN A 282 -16.16 1.53 9.65
CA ASN A 282 -15.51 0.63 8.71
C ASN A 282 -14.15 1.18 8.25
N ASP A 283 -13.43 1.92 9.12
CA ASP A 283 -12.12 2.54 8.84
C ASP A 283 -12.12 3.39 7.55
N GLY A 284 -13.20 4.14 7.33
CA GLY A 284 -13.39 4.94 6.13
C GLY A 284 -13.79 4.15 4.88
N CYS A 285 -13.66 2.81 4.83
CA CYS A 285 -13.99 1.97 3.66
C CYS A 285 -15.47 2.04 3.24
N SER A 286 -16.33 2.72 4.00
CA SER A 286 -17.74 2.97 3.67
C SER A 286 -18.06 4.41 3.29
N GLU A 287 -17.07 5.31 3.22
CA GLU A 287 -17.28 6.70 2.79
C GLU A 287 -17.67 6.81 1.31
N GLY A 288 -17.19 5.87 0.48
CA GLY A 288 -17.50 5.80 -0.94
C GLY A 288 -16.91 6.94 -1.78
N GLU A 289 -17.32 6.99 -3.04
CA GLU A 289 -16.77 7.88 -4.08
C GLU A 289 -17.07 9.38 -3.87
N ASN A 290 -18.08 9.69 -3.06
CA ASN A 290 -18.42 11.07 -2.70
C ASN A 290 -17.73 11.52 -1.41
N GLY A 291 -16.89 10.64 -0.83
CA GLY A 291 -16.12 10.92 0.36
C GLY A 291 -14.97 11.90 0.09
N PRO A 292 -14.44 12.55 1.15
CA PRO A 292 -13.36 13.53 1.04
C PRO A 292 -12.02 12.91 0.62
N ARG A 293 -11.90 11.58 0.65
CA ARG A 293 -10.70 10.83 0.27
C ARG A 293 -10.58 10.64 -1.24
N GLU A 294 -11.63 10.90 -2.02
CA GLU A 294 -11.58 10.64 -3.46
C GLU A 294 -10.63 11.60 -4.19
N VAL A 295 -9.69 11.05 -4.96
CA VAL A 295 -8.61 11.84 -5.58
C VAL A 295 -9.11 12.97 -6.48
N SER A 296 -10.31 12.82 -7.08
CA SER A 296 -10.94 13.88 -7.87
C SER A 296 -11.35 15.13 -7.07
N GLN A 297 -11.51 14.98 -5.75
CA GLN A 297 -11.87 16.06 -4.81
C GLN A 297 -10.65 16.68 -4.12
N VAL A 298 -9.44 16.18 -4.40
CA VAL A 298 -8.23 16.53 -3.67
C VAL A 298 -7.33 17.42 -4.53
N GLU A 299 -6.90 18.54 -3.96
CA GLU A 299 -5.91 19.40 -4.59
C GLU A 299 -4.53 18.72 -4.61
N MET A 300 -3.98 18.56 -5.82
CA MET A 300 -2.70 17.92 -6.07
C MET A 300 -1.60 18.97 -6.19
N ALA A 301 -0.40 18.67 -5.68
CA ALA A 301 0.72 19.60 -5.72
C ALA A 301 1.35 19.72 -7.12
N ASP A 302 1.83 20.91 -7.44
CA ASP A 302 2.69 21.18 -8.59
C ASP A 302 4.18 21.10 -8.20
N ARG A 303 5.05 20.98 -9.20
CA ARG A 303 6.51 20.94 -8.97
C ARG A 303 7.05 22.21 -8.29
N ALA A 304 6.38 23.35 -8.46
CA ALA A 304 6.75 24.58 -7.78
C ALA A 304 6.58 24.47 -6.25
N ASP A 305 5.59 23.71 -5.78
CA ASP A 305 5.28 23.56 -4.36
C ASP A 305 6.32 22.76 -3.59
N PHE A 306 7.15 21.97 -4.29
CA PHE A 306 8.14 21.09 -3.68
C PHE A 306 9.32 21.85 -3.08
N LYS A 307 9.49 23.13 -3.43
CA LYS A 307 10.50 24.00 -2.82
C LYS A 307 10.17 24.23 -1.35
N LEU A 308 11.11 23.97 -0.45
CA LEU A 308 10.98 24.35 0.94
C LEU A 308 11.43 25.81 1.11
N GLU A 309 10.66 26.57 1.88
CA GLU A 309 11.05 27.90 2.31
C GLU A 309 11.59 27.80 3.74
N PRO A 310 12.63 28.56 4.11
CA PRO A 310 13.07 28.64 5.49
C PRO A 310 11.92 29.10 6.38
N THR A 311 11.67 28.38 7.47
CA THR A 311 10.71 28.80 8.48
C THR A 311 11.13 30.15 9.04
N ARG A 312 10.30 31.18 8.83
CA ARG A 312 10.37 32.43 9.60
C ARG A 312 9.86 32.12 10.99
N PHE A 313 10.71 31.62 11.87
CA PHE A 313 10.37 31.59 13.29
C PHE A 313 10.31 33.04 13.79
N ALA A 314 9.10 33.46 14.17
CA ALA A 314 8.85 34.63 15.00
C ALA A 314 8.87 34.21 16.48
#